data_AF-A0A3L6L0N3-F1
#
_entry.id   AF-A0A3L6L0N3-F1
#
_cell.length_a   1.000
_cell.length_b   1.000
_cell.length_c   1.000
_cell.angle_alpha   90.00
_cell.angle_beta   90.00
_cell.angle_gamma   90.00
#
_symmetry.space_group_name_H-M   'P 1'
#
loop_
_entity.id
_entity.type
_entity.pdbx_description
1 polymer ?
#
loop_
_entity_poly.entity_id
_entity_poly.type
_entity_poly.pdbx_seq_one_letter_code
_entity_poly.pdbx_strand_id
1 'polypeptide(L)'
;MIRAIATIALLTAGAARATPPADDDNIATLTLLCPALQLADGEITFEPTRPTTAADINDLLALNMSHADSTWQAKFQKAKSDKGASGSKEKNTDAREGNEAEMTAWVTAAEAINSKTKLDAVLKP
;
A
#
# COMPACT_ATOMS: atom_id res chain seq x y z
N MET A 1 35.83 -49.41 -27.56
CA MET A 1 35.10 -48.62 -28.58
C MET A 1 34.26 -47.49 -27.98
N ILE A 2 33.49 -47.71 -26.91
CA ILE A 2 32.67 -46.65 -26.25
C ILE A 2 33.51 -45.46 -25.74
N ARG A 3 34.72 -45.72 -25.20
CA ARG A 3 35.63 -44.66 -24.71
C ARG A 3 36.13 -43.71 -25.80
N ALA A 4 36.21 -44.15 -27.06
CA ALA A 4 36.68 -43.31 -28.17
C ALA A 4 35.58 -42.39 -28.71
N ILE A 5 34.32 -42.78 -28.59
CA ILE A 5 33.16 -41.99 -29.04
C ILE A 5 32.92 -40.82 -28.07
N ALA A 6 33.05 -41.06 -26.77
CA ALA A 6 32.86 -40.04 -25.73
C ALA A 6 33.89 -38.89 -25.81
N THR A 7 35.14 -39.19 -26.18
CA THR A 7 36.18 -38.16 -26.36
C THR A 7 35.96 -37.31 -27.62
N ILE A 8 35.46 -37.89 -28.71
CA ILE A 8 35.17 -37.14 -29.94
C ILE A 8 34.01 -36.16 -29.71
N ALA A 9 32.93 -36.60 -29.04
CA ALA A 9 31.79 -35.74 -28.72
C ALA A 9 32.14 -34.55 -27.80
N LEU A 10 33.09 -34.76 -26.86
CA LEU A 10 33.55 -33.70 -25.96
C LEU A 10 34.45 -32.68 -26.68
N LEU A 11 35.23 -33.11 -27.68
CA LEU A 11 36.05 -32.20 -28.50
C LEU A 11 35.19 -31.34 -29.43
N THR A 12 34.07 -31.85 -29.95
CA THR A 12 33.18 -31.08 -30.85
C THR A 12 32.30 -30.07 -30.10
N ALA A 13 32.00 -30.30 -28.82
CA ALA A 13 31.18 -29.39 -28.01
C ALA A 13 31.87 -28.05 -27.71
N GLY A 14 33.21 -28.00 -27.72
CA GLY A 14 33.99 -26.77 -27.50
C GLY A 14 34.07 -25.84 -28.73
N ALA A 15 33.65 -26.31 -29.90
CA ALA A 15 33.76 -25.58 -31.17
C ALA A 15 32.51 -24.75 -31.52
N ALA A 16 31.37 -24.98 -30.85
CA ALA A 16 30.20 -24.13 -30.97
C ALA A 16 30.36 -22.90 -30.06
N ARG A 17 31.38 -22.08 -30.35
CA ARG A 17 31.38 -20.70 -29.83
C ARG A 17 30.52 -19.89 -30.79
N ALA A 18 29.53 -19.19 -30.25
CA ALA A 18 28.91 -18.10 -30.99
C ALA A 18 30.04 -17.22 -31.52
N THR A 19 30.01 -16.91 -32.81
CA THR A 19 30.93 -15.93 -33.38
C THR A 19 30.86 -14.66 -32.53
N PRO A 20 32.01 -14.08 -32.13
CA PRO A 20 32.01 -12.78 -31.49
C PRO A 20 31.18 -11.82 -32.36
N PRO A 21 30.33 -10.99 -31.76
CA PRO A 21 29.57 -10.01 -32.53
C PRO A 21 30.54 -9.11 -33.28
N ALA A 22 30.24 -8.88 -34.55
CA ALA A 22 30.93 -7.90 -35.37
C ALA A 22 30.38 -6.49 -35.08
N ASP A 23 31.11 -5.48 -35.54
CA ASP A 23 30.59 -4.13 -35.61
C ASP A 23 29.28 -4.16 -36.42
N ASP A 24 28.31 -3.38 -35.97
CA ASP A 24 26.98 -3.21 -36.55
C ASP A 24 25.98 -4.40 -36.44
N ASP A 25 26.36 -5.53 -35.83
CA ASP A 25 25.47 -6.70 -35.62
C ASP A 25 24.16 -6.35 -34.89
N ASN A 26 24.16 -5.27 -34.10
CA ASN A 26 23.02 -4.81 -33.32
C ASN A 26 22.36 -3.55 -33.87
N ILE A 27 22.76 -3.00 -35.03
CA ILE A 27 22.21 -1.73 -35.53
C ILE A 27 20.69 -1.77 -35.71
N ALA A 28 20.15 -2.87 -36.23
CA ALA A 28 18.70 -3.03 -36.36
C ALA A 28 18.00 -2.97 -34.99
N THR A 29 18.60 -3.56 -33.96
CA THR A 29 18.07 -3.51 -32.58
C THR A 29 18.23 -2.12 -31.96
N LEU A 30 19.37 -1.45 -32.22
CA LEU A 30 19.67 -0.12 -31.71
C LEU A 30 18.63 0.91 -32.15
N THR A 31 18.11 0.81 -33.38
CA THR A 31 17.05 1.72 -33.87
C THR A 31 15.74 1.60 -33.07
N LEU A 32 15.47 0.45 -32.47
CA LEU A 32 14.30 0.21 -31.61
C LEU A 32 14.52 0.66 -30.17
N LEU A 33 15.78 0.79 -29.73
CA LEU A 33 16.11 1.19 -28.37
C LEU A 33 15.87 2.68 -28.13
N CYS A 34 16.10 3.55 -29.13
CA CYS A 34 15.86 4.98 -28.99
C CYS A 34 14.43 5.33 -28.53
N PRO A 35 13.34 4.87 -29.18
CA PRO A 35 11.99 5.15 -28.70
C PRO A 35 11.65 4.45 -27.37
N ALA A 36 12.25 3.28 -27.09
CA ALA A 36 12.05 2.58 -25.82
C ALA A 36 12.67 3.32 -24.63
N LEU A 37 13.86 3.92 -24.82
CA LEU A 37 14.52 4.75 -23.81
C LEU A 37 13.73 6.04 -23.57
N GLN A 38 13.19 6.67 -24.61
CA GLN A 38 12.33 7.85 -24.48
C GLN A 38 11.06 7.60 -23.66
N LEU A 39 10.60 6.34 -23.60
CA LEU A 39 9.45 5.97 -22.78
C LEU A 39 9.76 6.02 -21.28
N ALA A 40 11.04 5.87 -20.88
CA ALA A 40 11.47 6.03 -19.50
C ALA A 40 11.59 7.50 -19.07
N ASP A 41 11.80 8.40 -20.02
CA ASP A 41 11.89 9.86 -19.79
C ASP A 41 10.52 10.55 -19.80
N GLY A 42 9.45 9.84 -20.20
CA GLY A 42 8.09 10.36 -20.23
C GLY A 42 7.42 10.36 -18.85
N GLU A 43 6.55 11.34 -18.62
CA GLU A 43 5.64 11.35 -17.47
C GLU A 43 4.68 10.16 -17.54
N ILE A 44 4.72 9.28 -16.52
CA ILE A 44 3.81 8.15 -16.42
C ILE A 44 2.44 8.67 -15.96
N THR A 45 1.47 8.63 -16.87
CA THR A 45 0.07 8.93 -16.58
C THR A 45 -0.73 7.64 -16.45
N PHE A 46 -1.71 7.63 -15.53
CA PHE A 46 -2.62 6.50 -15.33
C PHE A 46 -4.03 6.94 -15.70
N GLU A 47 -4.77 6.07 -16.39
CA GLU A 47 -6.18 6.28 -16.70
C GLU A 47 -7.05 5.19 -16.07
N PRO A 48 -8.01 5.53 -15.19
CA PRO A 48 -8.30 6.89 -14.71
C PRO A 48 -7.18 7.42 -13.80
N THR A 49 -7.04 8.74 -13.72
CA THR A 49 -6.11 9.42 -12.82
C THR A 49 -6.20 8.81 -11.42
N ARG A 50 -5.08 8.26 -10.92
CA ARG A 50 -5.04 7.78 -9.55
C ARG A 50 -5.23 8.97 -8.61
N PRO A 51 -6.13 8.89 -7.62
CA PRO A 51 -6.26 9.94 -6.62
C PRO A 51 -4.91 10.11 -5.91
N THR A 52 -4.36 11.32 -5.97
CA THR A 52 -3.09 11.71 -5.34
C THR A 52 -3.26 11.99 -3.85
N THR A 53 -4.50 12.19 -3.42
CA THR A 53 -4.86 12.35 -2.01
C THR A 53 -5.24 10.98 -1.45
N ALA A 54 -4.70 10.65 -0.27
CA ALA A 54 -5.20 9.52 0.49
C ALA A 54 -6.72 9.64 0.61
N ALA A 55 -7.44 8.54 0.34
CA ALA A 55 -8.89 8.54 0.48
C ALA A 55 -9.26 8.95 1.91
N ASP A 56 -10.30 9.77 2.06
CA ASP A 56 -10.90 9.99 3.36
C ASP A 56 -11.51 8.65 3.82
N ILE A 57 -10.95 8.09 4.89
CA ILE A 57 -11.40 6.81 5.47
C ILE A 57 -12.17 7.01 6.77
N ASN A 58 -12.59 8.24 7.10
CA ASN A 58 -13.27 8.54 8.36
C ASN A 58 -14.55 7.71 8.54
N ASP A 59 -15.32 7.49 7.47
CA ASP A 59 -16.53 6.67 7.51
C ASP A 59 -16.21 5.19 7.80
N LEU A 60 -15.10 4.67 7.25
CA LEU A 60 -14.64 3.31 7.52
C LEU A 60 -14.13 3.15 8.95
N LEU A 61 -13.46 4.17 9.49
CA LEU A 61 -13.02 4.18 10.89
C LEU A 61 -14.22 4.26 11.83
N ALA A 62 -15.24 5.07 11.52
CA ALA A 62 -16.48 5.14 12.28
C ALA A 62 -17.24 3.82 12.23
N LEU A 63 -17.31 3.17 11.06
CA LEU A 63 -17.88 1.85 10.90
C LEU A 63 -17.12 0.82 11.75
N ASN A 64 -15.79 0.78 11.66
CA ASN A 64 -14.97 -0.12 12.46
C ASN A 64 -15.19 0.09 13.97
N MET A 65 -15.23 1.34 14.42
CA MET A 65 -15.50 1.70 15.82
C MET A 65 -16.91 1.27 16.27
N SER A 66 -17.91 1.34 15.38
CA SER A 66 -19.28 0.88 15.69
C SER A 66 -19.38 -0.63 15.92
N HIS A 67 -18.48 -1.41 15.29
CA HIS A 67 -18.40 -2.87 15.43
C HIS A 67 -17.45 -3.31 16.54
N ALA A 68 -16.60 -2.42 17.05
CA ALA A 68 -15.66 -2.74 18.10
C ALA A 68 -16.37 -3.01 19.43
N ASP A 69 -15.76 -3.83 20.28
CA ASP A 69 -16.31 -4.12 21.60
C ASP A 69 -16.28 -2.89 22.52
N SER A 70 -17.06 -2.93 23.60
CA SER A 70 -17.18 -1.82 24.55
C SER A 70 -15.86 -1.46 25.24
N THR A 71 -14.95 -2.41 25.41
CA THR A 71 -13.63 -2.18 26.01
C THR A 71 -12.76 -1.36 25.06
N TRP A 72 -12.78 -1.69 23.77
CA TRP A 72 -12.11 -0.91 22.74
C TRP A 72 -12.70 0.48 22.59
N GLN A 73 -14.03 0.60 22.47
CA GLN A 73 -14.69 1.90 22.33
C GLN A 73 -14.39 2.83 23.52
N ALA A 74 -14.38 2.30 24.74
CA ALA A 74 -14.10 3.07 25.96
C ALA A 74 -12.69 3.67 26.02
N LYS A 75 -11.72 3.16 25.24
CA LYS A 75 -10.39 3.76 25.14
C LYS A 75 -10.41 5.15 24.50
N PHE A 76 -11.41 5.42 23.66
CA PHE A 76 -11.49 6.62 22.83
C PHE A 76 -12.70 7.51 23.11
N GLN A 77 -13.71 7.00 23.82
CA GLN A 77 -14.82 7.80 24.31
C GLN A 77 -14.35 8.72 25.45
N LYS A 78 -14.65 10.01 25.35
CA LYS A 78 -14.60 10.89 26.52
C LYS A 78 -15.62 10.39 27.54
N ALA A 79 -15.25 10.36 28.82
CA ALA A 79 -16.20 10.11 29.90
C ALA A 79 -17.43 11.02 29.67
N LYS A 80 -18.64 10.43 29.65
CA LYS A 80 -19.88 11.22 29.53
C LYS A 80 -19.82 12.33 30.58
N SER A 81 -19.67 13.57 30.13
CA SER A 81 -19.86 14.71 31.01
C SER A 81 -21.34 14.72 31.37
N ASP A 82 -21.67 14.12 32.50
CA ASP A 82 -22.90 14.51 33.19
C ASP A 82 -22.87 16.03 33.33
N LYS A 83 -23.96 16.64 32.88
CA LYS A 83 -24.17 18.09 32.74
C LYS A 83 -23.43 18.87 33.83
N GLY A 84 -22.41 19.65 33.43
CA GLY A 84 -21.93 20.80 34.20
C GLY A 84 -20.52 20.74 34.77
N ALA A 85 -19.76 19.66 34.63
CA ALA A 85 -18.34 19.67 34.99
C ALA A 85 -17.46 19.75 33.74
N SER A 86 -16.61 20.78 33.69
CA SER A 86 -15.48 20.87 32.77
C SER A 86 -14.53 19.70 33.04
N GLY A 87 -14.86 18.53 32.49
CA GLY A 87 -14.05 17.32 32.61
C GLY A 87 -12.76 17.50 31.84
N SER A 88 -11.66 17.52 32.58
CA SER A 88 -10.29 17.44 32.09
C SER A 88 -10.20 16.53 30.86
N LYS A 89 -9.49 16.97 29.81
CA LYS A 89 -9.02 16.09 28.73
C LYS A 89 -7.97 15.14 29.31
N GLU A 90 -8.36 14.24 30.20
CA GLU A 90 -7.53 13.10 30.53
C GLU A 90 -7.56 12.17 29.32
N LYS A 91 -6.59 12.42 28.43
CA LYS A 91 -6.22 11.54 27.33
C LYS A 91 -5.95 10.19 27.99
N ASN A 92 -6.82 9.22 27.77
CA ASN A 92 -6.66 7.87 28.30
C ASN A 92 -5.26 7.36 27.89
N THR A 93 -4.36 7.21 28.86
CA THR A 93 -2.95 6.86 28.63
C THR A 93 -2.77 5.38 28.27
N ASP A 94 -3.80 4.55 28.42
CA ASP A 94 -3.81 3.12 28.04
C ASP A 94 -4.09 2.89 26.55
N ALA A 95 -4.26 3.96 25.77
CA ALA A 95 -4.37 3.92 24.33
C ALA A 95 -3.01 4.33 23.75
N ARG A 96 -2.01 3.45 23.88
CA ARG A 96 -0.68 3.66 23.28
C ARG A 96 -0.30 2.50 22.38
N GLU A 97 -1.20 2.14 21.49
CA GLU A 97 -0.83 1.50 20.23
C GLU A 97 -1.23 2.47 19.11
N GLY A 98 -0.23 3.00 18.41
CA GLY A 98 -0.41 3.99 17.34
C GLY A 98 0.25 5.35 17.60
N ASN A 99 0.47 6.09 16.52
CA ASN A 99 0.97 7.46 16.52
C ASN A 99 -0.15 8.48 16.87
N GLU A 100 0.21 9.74 17.11
CA GLU A 100 -0.75 10.77 17.55
C GLU A 100 -1.89 11.02 16.55
N ALA A 101 -1.62 10.90 15.24
CA ALA A 101 -2.63 11.08 14.21
C ALA A 101 -3.64 9.93 14.21
N GLU A 102 -3.17 8.69 14.32
CA GLU A 102 -4.01 7.50 14.45
C GLU A 102 -4.90 7.58 15.70
N MET A 103 -4.32 8.00 16.82
CA MET A 103 -5.03 8.21 18.07
C MET A 103 -6.14 9.27 17.93
N THR A 104 -5.87 10.36 17.20
CA THR A 104 -6.85 11.41 16.95
C THR A 104 -7.99 10.89 16.06
N ALA A 105 -7.67 10.11 15.02
CA ALA A 105 -8.66 9.53 14.12
C ALA A 105 -9.62 8.58 14.87
N TRP A 106 -9.11 7.78 15.81
CA TRP A 106 -9.95 6.90 16.62
C TRP A 106 -10.86 7.64 17.61
N VAL A 107 -10.40 8.77 18.17
CA VAL A 107 -11.27 9.65 18.98
C VAL A 107 -12.40 10.22 18.14
N THR A 108 -12.10 10.70 16.92
CA THR A 108 -13.11 11.21 16.00
C THR A 108 -14.13 10.13 15.60
N ALA A 109 -13.68 8.91 15.31
CA ALA A 109 -14.55 7.77 15.03
C ALA A 109 -15.46 7.41 16.22
N ALA A 110 -14.92 7.44 17.45
CA ALA A 110 -15.71 7.19 18.67
C ALA A 110 -16.75 8.29 18.92
N GLU A 111 -16.43 9.56 18.65
CA GLU A 111 -17.39 10.66 18.70
C GLU A 111 -18.48 10.55 17.62
N ALA A 112 -18.16 9.99 16.46
CA ALA A 112 -19.13 9.76 15.38
C ALA A 112 -20.20 8.75 15.79
N ILE A 113 -19.86 7.67 16.50
CA ILE A 113 -20.85 6.65 16.88
C ILE A 113 -21.64 6.97 18.17
N ASN A 114 -21.25 8.04 18.89
CA ASN A 114 -21.77 8.33 20.23
C ASN A 114 -23.21 8.90 20.27
N SER A 115 -23.87 9.03 19.12
CA SER A 115 -25.27 9.41 19.02
C SER A 115 -26.01 8.51 18.05
N LYS A 116 -27.25 8.13 18.38
CA LYS A 116 -28.07 7.23 17.57
C LYS A 116 -28.21 7.71 16.11
N THR A 117 -28.43 9.01 15.91
CA THR A 117 -28.55 9.61 14.56
C THR A 117 -27.29 9.44 13.73
N LYS A 118 -26.11 9.63 14.32
CA LYS A 118 -24.84 9.48 13.60
C LYS A 118 -24.47 8.01 13.39
N LEU A 119 -24.77 7.15 14.35
CA LEU A 119 -24.61 5.69 14.20
C LEU A 119 -25.51 5.17 13.06
N ASP A 120 -26.77 5.58 13.01
CA ASP A 120 -27.69 5.19 11.94
C ASP A 120 -27.23 5.71 10.56
N ALA A 121 -26.47 6.81 10.50
CA ALA A 121 -25.87 7.34 9.27
C ALA A 121 -24.64 6.53 8.82
N VAL A 122 -23.82 6.06 9.75
CA VAL A 122 -22.65 5.20 9.47
C VAL A 122 -23.05 3.79 9.03
N LEU A 123 -24.17 3.28 9.55
CA LEU A 123 -24.66 1.92 9.26
C LEU A 123 -25.53 1.83 7.99
N LYS A 124 -25.78 2.96 7.30
CA LYS A 124 -26.57 2.96 6.07
C LYS A 124 -25.68 2.51 4.90
N PRO A 125 -26.07 1.47 4.15
CA PRO A 125 -25.29 0.96 3.01
C PRO A 125 -25.24 1.96 1.84
#